data_AF-A0A2N7VNG0-F1
#
_entry.id   AF-A0A2N7VNG0-F1
#
_cell.length_a   1.000
_cell.length_b   1.000
_cell.length_c   1.000
_cell.angle_alpha   90.00
_cell.angle_beta   90.00
_cell.angle_gamma   90.00
#
_symmetry.space_group_name_H-M   'P 1'
#
loop_
_entity.id
_entity.type
_entity.pdbx_description
1 polymer ?
#
loop_
_entity_poly.entity_id
_entity_poly.type
_entity_poly.pdbx_seq_one_letter_code
_entity_poly.pdbx_strand_id
1 'polypeptide(L)'
;MNRRLNLDVHLQGTLKHNGSRRAFATRLDMTIKRAKVTSGRVARSLGVPEHEVTLWRAGVTVPKSTDCARLSELLDVDVVWLCAGQA
;
A
#
# COMPACT_ATOMS: atom_id res chain seq x y z
N MET A 1 18.23 14.45 -8.48
CA MET A 1 17.46 13.97 -7.32
C MET A 1 15.94 14.16 -7.52
N ASN A 2 15.35 13.68 -8.63
CA ASN A 2 13.93 13.97 -8.98
C ASN A 2 13.05 12.73 -9.25
N ARG A 3 13.59 11.50 -9.13
CA ARG A 3 12.88 10.27 -9.52
C ARG A 3 11.81 9.83 -8.51
N ARG A 4 12.09 9.95 -7.21
CA ARG A 4 11.16 9.53 -6.14
C ARG A 4 9.89 10.39 -6.07
N LEU A 5 10.01 11.71 -6.26
CA LEU A 5 8.87 12.63 -6.20
C LEU A 5 7.90 12.46 -7.39
N ASN A 6 8.41 12.15 -8.58
CA ASN A 6 7.56 11.90 -9.76
C ASN A 6 6.80 10.58 -9.65
N LEU A 7 7.44 9.55 -9.08
CA LEU A 7 6.80 8.26 -8.83
C LEU A 7 5.64 8.41 -7.83
N ASP A 8 5.83 9.20 -6.78
CA ASP A 8 4.84 9.49 -5.73
C ASP A 8 3.54 10.09 -6.28
N VAL A 9 3.67 11.14 -7.09
CA VAL A 9 2.53 11.82 -7.72
C VAL A 9 1.82 10.89 -8.71
N HIS A 10 2.59 10.12 -9.48
CA HIS A 10 2.02 9.18 -10.44
C HIS A 10 1.28 8.04 -9.74
N LEU A 11 1.86 7.48 -8.67
CA LEU A 11 1.26 6.45 -7.82
C LEU A 11 -0.06 6.92 -7.20
N GLN A 12 -0.08 8.11 -6.62
CA GLN A 12 -1.32 8.70 -6.10
C GLN A 12 -2.35 8.92 -7.21
N GLY A 13 -1.92 9.36 -8.40
CA GLY A 13 -2.77 9.51 -9.57
C GLY A 13 -3.40 8.18 -10.03
N THR A 14 -2.60 7.12 -10.11
CA THR A 14 -3.05 5.78 -10.53
C THR A 14 -4.06 5.20 -9.54
N LEU A 15 -3.85 5.38 -8.24
CA LEU A 15 -4.71 4.85 -7.18
C LEU A 15 -6.04 5.62 -7.01
N LYS A 16 -6.22 6.78 -7.67
CA LYS A 16 -7.51 7.49 -7.71
C LYS A 16 -8.57 6.77 -8.55
N HIS A 17 -8.16 5.87 -9.45
CA HIS A 17 -9.10 5.05 -10.21
C HIS A 17 -9.60 3.86 -9.37
N ASN A 18 -10.91 3.66 -9.33
CA ASN A 18 -11.56 2.59 -8.55
C ASN A 18 -10.99 1.19 -8.83
N GLY A 19 -10.62 0.89 -10.08
CA GLY A 19 -10.00 -0.38 -10.47
C GLY A 19 -8.61 -0.56 -9.86
N SER A 20 -7.74 0.45 -9.98
CA SER A 20 -6.39 0.45 -9.41
C SER A 20 -6.40 0.38 -7.89
N ARG A 21 -7.35 1.07 -7.24
CA ARG A 21 -7.54 1.00 -5.78
C ARG A 21 -7.90 -0.42 -5.33
N ARG A 22 -8.80 -1.10 -6.04
CA ARG A 22 -9.16 -2.48 -5.71
C ARG A 22 -7.99 -3.44 -5.94
N ALA A 23 -7.26 -3.27 -7.04
CA ALA A 23 -6.07 -4.09 -7.31
C ALA A 23 -4.97 -3.90 -6.25
N PHE A 24 -4.73 -2.66 -5.80
CA PHE A 24 -3.87 -2.38 -4.66
C PHE A 24 -4.34 -3.10 -3.40
N ALA A 25 -5.62 -2.96 -3.04
CA ALA A 25 -6.20 -3.58 -1.86
C ALA A 25 -6.04 -5.11 -1.86
N THR A 26 -6.31 -5.74 -3.01
CA THR A 26 -6.12 -7.19 -3.19
C THR A 26 -4.67 -7.60 -2.96
N ARG A 27 -3.70 -6.90 -3.56
CA ARG A 27 -2.28 -7.21 -3.34
C ARG A 27 -1.87 -7.01 -1.90
N LEU A 28 -2.24 -5.89 -1.29
CA LEU A 28 -1.94 -5.61 0.10
C LEU A 28 -2.48 -6.72 1.01
N ASP A 29 -3.75 -7.10 0.83
CA ASP A 29 -4.38 -8.17 1.61
C ASP A 29 -3.68 -9.52 1.43
N MET A 30 -3.38 -9.90 0.18
CA MET A 30 -2.65 -11.14 -0.12
C MET A 30 -1.26 -11.15 0.50
N THR A 31 -0.54 -10.03 0.46
CA THR A 31 0.84 -9.93 0.95
C THR A 31 0.87 -9.98 2.48
N ILE A 32 -0.05 -9.28 3.15
CA ILE A 32 -0.22 -9.33 4.62
C ILE A 32 -0.54 -10.77 5.07
N LYS A 33 -1.46 -11.45 4.37
CA LYS A 33 -1.79 -12.86 4.65
C LYS A 33 -0.59 -13.78 4.45
N ARG A 34 0.18 -13.59 3.37
CA ARG A 34 1.39 -14.37 3.06
C ARG A 34 2.49 -14.17 4.11
N ALA A 35 2.68 -12.93 4.56
CA ALA A 35 3.62 -12.59 5.62
C ALA A 35 3.17 -13.07 7.01
N LYS A 36 1.93 -13.57 7.14
CA LYS A 36 1.31 -14.03 8.40
C LYS A 36 1.36 -12.96 9.50
N VAL A 37 1.21 -11.69 9.13
CA VAL A 37 1.15 -10.55 10.05
C VAL A 37 -0.29 -10.06 10.20
N THR A 38 -0.63 -9.55 11.37
CA THR A 38 -1.97 -8.99 11.63
C THR A 38 -2.05 -7.53 11.18
N SER A 39 -3.27 -7.03 10.89
CA SER A 39 -3.50 -5.61 10.63
C SER A 39 -2.93 -4.73 11.75
N GLY A 40 -3.15 -5.10 13.02
CA GLY A 40 -2.60 -4.36 14.16
C GLY A 40 -1.06 -4.32 14.21
N ARG A 41 -0.36 -5.38 13.76
CA ARG A 41 1.11 -5.36 13.67
C ARG A 41 1.58 -4.42 12.56
N VAL A 42 0.91 -4.44 11.41
CA VAL A 42 1.18 -3.52 10.30
C VAL A 42 0.94 -2.07 10.76
N ALA A 43 -0.21 -1.82 11.37
CA ALA A 43 -0.62 -0.51 11.87
C ALA A 43 0.40 0.06 12.87
N ARG A 44 0.84 -0.76 13.84
CA ARG A 44 1.87 -0.40 14.81
C ARG A 44 3.20 -0.07 14.14
N SER A 45 3.62 -0.85 13.15
CA SER A 45 4.87 -0.61 12.42
C SER A 45 4.83 0.69 11.62
N LEU A 46 3.65 1.07 11.13
CA LEU A 46 3.46 2.29 10.34
C LEU A 46 3.15 3.52 11.21
N GLY A 47 2.77 3.33 12.47
CA GLY A 47 2.30 4.41 13.35
C GLY A 47 0.91 4.93 12.97
N VAL A 48 0.07 4.08 12.38
CA VAL A 48 -1.29 4.41 11.93
C VAL A 48 -2.34 3.62 12.71
N PRO A 49 -3.60 4.07 12.75
CA PRO A 49 -4.68 3.29 13.34
C PRO A 49 -4.92 1.96 12.60
N GLU A 50 -5.28 0.90 13.32
CA GLU A 50 -5.57 -0.40 12.69
C GLU A 50 -6.77 -0.38 11.74
N HIS A 51 -7.75 0.49 12.00
CA HIS A 51 -8.89 0.66 11.11
C HIS A 51 -8.47 1.20 9.73
N GLU A 52 -7.46 2.06 9.66
CA GLU A 52 -6.92 2.54 8.38
C GLU A 52 -6.37 1.39 7.55
N VAL A 53 -5.56 0.51 8.15
CA VAL A 53 -5.03 -0.68 7.45
C VAL A 53 -6.16 -1.59 6.96
N THR A 54 -7.23 -1.71 7.75
CA THR A 54 -8.41 -2.51 7.37
C THR A 54 -9.15 -1.89 6.19
N LEU A 55 -9.30 -0.55 6.16
CA LEU A 55 -9.89 0.17 5.04
C LEU A 55 -9.04 0.08 3.77
N TRP A 56 -7.71 0.10 3.89
CA TRP A 56 -6.80 -0.10 2.76
C TRP A 56 -6.92 -1.51 2.18
N ARG A 57 -6.97 -2.54 3.04
CA ARG A 57 -7.18 -3.94 2.63
C ARG A 57 -8.55 -4.17 1.98
N ALA A 58 -9.55 -3.40 2.37
CA ALA A 58 -10.87 -3.42 1.74
C ALA A 58 -10.96 -2.55 0.47
N GLY A 59 -9.94 -1.75 0.19
CA GLY A 59 -9.92 -0.83 -0.95
C GLY A 59 -10.92 0.32 -0.82
N VAL A 60 -11.24 0.73 0.41
CA VAL A 60 -12.11 1.87 0.70
C VAL A 60 -11.30 3.16 0.63
N THR A 61 -10.18 3.20 1.35
CA THR A 61 -9.22 4.31 1.35
C THR A 61 -7.88 3.86 0.77
N VAL A 62 -7.00 4.83 0.49
CA VAL A 62 -5.66 4.59 -0.07
C VAL A 62 -4.64 5.18 0.90
N PRO A 63 -3.57 4.44 1.24
CA PRO A 63 -2.49 4.96 2.07
C PRO A 63 -1.77 6.12 1.38
N LYS A 64 -1.11 6.97 2.18
CA LYS A 64 -0.19 7.96 1.62
C LYS A 64 1.02 7.24 1.02
N SER A 65 1.73 7.92 0.13
CA SER A 65 2.93 7.35 -0.48
C SER A 65 4.02 6.97 0.52
N THR A 66 4.15 7.72 1.60
CA THR A 66 5.04 7.40 2.73
C THR A 66 4.65 6.07 3.38
N ASP A 67 3.35 5.80 3.51
CA ASP A 67 2.84 4.55 4.07
C ASP A 67 3.01 3.40 3.07
N CYS A 68 2.84 3.65 1.77
CA CYS A 68 3.14 2.66 0.72
C CYS A 68 4.61 2.22 0.73
N ALA A 69 5.55 3.16 0.91
CA ALA A 69 6.98 2.85 1.02
C ALA A 69 7.26 2.00 2.27
N ARG A 70 6.65 2.34 3.41
CA ARG A 70 6.78 1.55 4.65
C ARG A 70 6.14 0.17 4.54
N LEU A 71 5.01 0.04 3.84
CA LEU A 71 4.39 -1.25 3.54
C LEU A 71 5.29 -2.12 2.68
N SER A 72 5.92 -1.52 1.66
CA SER A 72 6.90 -2.18 0.80
C SER A 72 8.09 -2.74 1.59
N GLU A 73 8.67 -1.95 2.49
CA GLU A 73 9.76 -2.39 3.37
C GLU A 73 9.32 -3.46 4.37
N LEU A 74 8.16 -3.30 5.00
CA LEU A 74 7.64 -4.23 6.01
C LEU A 74 7.29 -5.60 5.42
N LEU A 75 6.72 -5.61 4.21
CA LEU A 75 6.21 -6.80 3.54
C LEU A 75 7.22 -7.40 2.55
N ASP A 76 8.38 -6.77 2.41
CA ASP A 76 9.46 -7.16 1.48
C ASP A 76 8.94 -7.33 0.03
N VAL A 77 8.22 -6.32 -0.45
CA VAL A 77 7.68 -6.26 -1.83
C VAL A 77 7.99 -4.92 -2.46
N ASP A 78 8.15 -4.88 -3.79
CA ASP A 78 8.36 -3.62 -4.49
C ASP A 78 7.15 -2.68 -4.41
N VAL A 79 7.41 -1.38 -4.21
CA VAL A 79 6.37 -0.35 -4.04
C VAL A 79 5.59 -0.09 -5.33
N VAL A 80 6.22 -0.20 -6.50
CA VAL A 80 5.56 -0.05 -7.81
C VAL A 80 4.69 -1.27 -8.08
N TRP A 81 5.16 -2.47 -7.77
CA TRP A 81 4.34 -3.69 -7.86
C TRP A 81 3.13 -3.61 -6.92
N LEU A 82 3.32 -3.16 -5.69
CA LEU A 82 2.27 -3.05 -4.69
C LEU A 82 1.16 -2.09 -5.15
N CYS A 83 1.54 -0.94 -5.70
CA CYS A 83 0.60 0.13 -6.03
C CYS A 83 0.12 0.14 -7.49
N ALA A 84 1.00 -0.09 -8.46
CA ALA A 84 0.68 -0.04 -9.89
C ALA A 84 0.59 -1.43 -10.52
N GLY A 85 1.33 -2.42 -10.03
CA GLY A 85 1.31 -3.80 -10.58
C GLY A 85 2.12 -4.01 -11.81
N GLN A 86 2.93 -3.00 -12.12
CA GLN A 86 4.03 -3.17 -13.04
C GLN A 86 5.15 -3.87 -12.27
N ALA A 87 5.59 -5.00 -12.81
CA ALA A 87 6.81 -5.70 -12.43
C ALA A 87 7.97 -5.17 -13.27
#